data_AF-A0A4Z2CKG7-F1
#
_entry.id   AF-A0A4Z2CKG7-F1
#
_cell.length_a   1.000
_cell.length_b   1.000
_cell.length_c   1.000
_cell.angle_alpha   90.00
_cell.angle_beta   90.00
_cell.angle_gamma   90.00
#
_symmetry.space_group_name_H-M   'P 1'
#
loop_
_entity.id
_entity.type
_entity.pdbx_description
1 polymer ?
#
loop_
_entity_poly.entity_id
_entity_poly.type
_entity_poly.pdbx_seq_one_letter_code
_entity_poly.pdbx_strand_id
1 'polypeptide(L)'
;MSRPLVSLKDFKNWNIFSGLCIRRPVVIAPELTSLEKQVASLYKKMEFERSHLSAHELRHEIETKNISNALSKGVSTNTQESLITARETELMWELDAEKYKPAERLTAFCIYNPFKFLNLKSLLVFYYCGIWSFHICVKFQQILLITIIVYGRLR
;
A
#
# COMPACT_ATOMS: atom_id res chain seq x y z
N MET A 1 -40.28 -29.64 -6.11
CA MET A 1 -41.16 -28.53 -5.67
C MET A 1 -40.59 -27.22 -6.20
N SER A 2 -41.01 -26.80 -7.39
CA SER A 2 -40.59 -25.57 -8.04
C SER A 2 -41.44 -24.40 -7.53
N ARG A 3 -40.78 -23.34 -7.03
CA ARG A 3 -41.49 -22.12 -6.61
C ARG A 3 -42.03 -21.40 -7.85
N PRO A 4 -43.31 -20.99 -7.88
CA PRO A 4 -43.84 -20.25 -9.01
C PRO A 4 -43.20 -18.87 -9.06
N LEU A 5 -42.75 -18.47 -10.25
CA LEU A 5 -42.28 -17.11 -10.53
C LEU A 5 -43.49 -16.17 -10.43
N VAL A 6 -43.48 -15.28 -9.44
CA VAL A 6 -44.51 -14.25 -9.27
C VAL A 6 -44.47 -13.32 -10.49
N SER A 7 -45.58 -13.28 -11.25
CA SER A 7 -45.75 -12.36 -12.38
C SER A 7 -45.92 -10.93 -11.85
N LEU A 8 -44.92 -10.08 -12.08
CA LEU A 8 -44.88 -8.66 -11.68
C LEU A 8 -45.81 -7.80 -12.58
N LYS A 9 -47.09 -8.15 -12.69
CA LYS A 9 -48.05 -7.45 -13.58
C LYS A 9 -48.66 -6.16 -12.99
N ASP A 10 -48.43 -5.85 -11.72
CA ASP A 10 -49.08 -4.72 -11.03
C ASP A 10 -48.18 -3.49 -10.76
N PHE A 11 -46.99 -3.41 -11.36
CA PHE A 11 -46.09 -2.24 -11.25
C PHE A 11 -46.35 -1.22 -12.35
N LYS A 12 -47.60 -0.74 -12.51
CA LYS A 12 -47.95 0.17 -13.61
C LYS A 12 -47.35 1.59 -13.49
N ASN A 13 -46.75 1.94 -12.34
CA ASN A 13 -46.32 3.31 -12.04
C ASN A 13 -44.93 3.45 -11.38
N TRP A 14 -44.10 2.40 -11.36
CA TRP A 14 -42.78 2.45 -10.72
C TRP A 14 -41.67 2.48 -11.78
N ASN A 15 -40.91 3.58 -11.81
CA ASN A 15 -39.71 3.67 -12.63
C ASN A 15 -38.60 2.88 -11.94
N ILE A 16 -38.15 1.78 -12.56
CA ILE A 16 -37.03 0.99 -12.07
C ILE A 16 -35.75 1.68 -12.53
N PHE A 17 -34.94 2.13 -11.57
CA PHE A 17 -33.62 2.70 -11.83
C PHE A 17 -32.54 1.71 -11.41
N SER A 18 -31.57 1.46 -12.28
CA SER A 18 -30.35 0.71 -11.96
C SER A 18 -29.19 1.67 -11.78
N GLY A 19 -28.60 1.72 -10.58
CA GLY A 19 -27.37 2.47 -10.31
C GLY A 19 -26.14 1.57 -10.44
N LEU A 20 -25.07 2.09 -11.03
CA LEU A 20 -23.75 1.44 -11.07
C LEU A 20 -22.75 2.24 -10.23
N CYS A 21 -22.23 1.63 -9.17
CA CYS A 21 -21.18 2.23 -8.35
C CYS A 21 -19.81 1.68 -8.75
N ILE A 22 -19.05 2.44 -9.54
CA ILE A 22 -17.66 2.10 -9.88
C ILE A 22 -16.73 2.69 -8.81
N ARG A 23 -15.92 1.84 -8.17
CA ARG A 23 -14.92 2.24 -7.16
C ARG A 23 -13.51 1.87 -7.64
N ARG A 24 -12.56 2.81 -7.49
CA ARG A 24 -11.13 2.55 -7.69
C ARG A 24 -10.44 2.49 -6.31
N PRO A 25 -9.72 1.40 -5.96
CA PRO A 25 -8.94 1.37 -4.72
C PRO A 25 -7.73 2.30 -4.83
N VAL A 26 -7.21 2.72 -3.68
CA VAL A 26 -6.00 3.55 -3.62
C VAL A 26 -4.80 2.71 -4.05
N VAL A 27 -3.95 3.26 -4.93
CA VAL A 27 -2.76 2.56 -5.46
C VAL A 27 -1.54 2.78 -4.57
N ILE A 28 -1.50 3.93 -3.87
CA ILE A 28 -0.36 4.37 -3.07
C ILE A 28 -0.75 4.37 -1.59
N ALA A 29 0.15 3.86 -0.73
CA ALA A 29 -0.05 3.94 0.72
C ALA A 29 -0.19 5.40 1.20
N PRO A 30 -1.11 5.67 2.14
CA PRO A 30 -1.26 7.00 2.72
C PRO A 30 0.01 7.43 3.48
N GLU A 31 0.20 8.74 3.60
CA GLU A 31 1.30 9.28 4.38
C GLU A 31 1.03 9.09 5.88
N LEU A 32 2.07 8.69 6.61
CA LEU A 32 2.01 8.49 8.05
C LEU A 32 1.87 9.85 8.76
N THR A 33 0.98 9.90 9.74
CA THR A 33 0.85 11.01 10.67
C THR A 33 2.10 11.15 11.54
N SER A 34 2.29 12.32 12.18
CA SER A 34 3.46 12.56 13.04
C SER A 34 3.56 11.56 14.19
N LEU A 35 2.43 11.20 14.80
CA LEU A 35 2.36 10.21 15.87
C LEU A 35 2.70 8.81 15.34
N GLU A 36 2.15 8.40 14.20
CA GLU A 36 2.45 7.10 13.59
C GLU A 36 3.93 6.97 13.23
N LYS A 37 4.58 8.04 12.78
CA LYS A 37 6.04 8.05 12.54
C LYS A 37 6.84 7.82 13.82
N GLN A 38 6.45 8.47 14.93
CA GLN A 38 7.10 8.26 16.23
C GLN A 38 6.93 6.82 16.70
N VAL A 39 5.71 6.29 16.62
CA VAL A 39 5.39 4.91 16.98
C VAL A 39 6.16 3.90 16.11
N ALA A 40 6.23 4.11 14.80
CA ALA A 40 7.01 3.26 13.89
C ALA A 40 8.51 3.26 14.25
N SER A 41 9.06 4.43 14.63
CA SER A 41 10.45 4.52 15.07
C SER A 41 10.72 3.77 16.37
N LEU A 42 9.75 3.78 17.29
CA LEU A 42 9.82 3.04 18.56
C LEU A 42 9.77 1.54 18.30
N TYR A 43 8.83 1.07 17.46
CA TYR A 43 8.75 -0.34 17.11
C TYR A 43 10.03 -0.83 16.43
N LYS A 44 10.59 -0.06 15.50
CA LYS A 44 11.86 -0.43 14.86
C LYS A 44 13.01 -0.61 15.87
N LYS A 45 13.08 0.24 16.90
CA LYS A 45 14.09 0.11 17.97
C LYS A 45 13.84 -1.12 18.82
N MET A 46 12.59 -1.33 19.24
CA MET A 46 12.21 -2.49 20.05
C MET A 46 12.47 -3.81 19.31
N GLU A 47 12.15 -3.86 18.02
CA GLU A 47 12.43 -5.01 17.15
C GLU A 47 13.92 -5.29 17.09
N PHE A 48 14.75 -4.27 16.88
CA PHE A 48 16.20 -4.41 16.86
C PHE A 48 16.76 -4.93 18.19
N GLU A 49 16.36 -4.33 19.32
CA GLU A 49 16.82 -4.73 20.66
C GLU A 49 16.44 -6.17 21.05
N ARG A 50 15.30 -6.65 20.52
CA ARG A 50 14.79 -8.00 20.79
C ARG A 50 15.19 -9.02 19.72
N SER A 51 15.86 -8.59 18.67
CA SER A 51 16.26 -9.46 17.57
C SER A 51 17.54 -10.24 17.89
N HIS A 52 17.69 -11.39 17.24
CA HIS A 52 18.95 -12.12 17.22
C HIS A 52 19.83 -11.62 16.07
N LEU A 53 21.15 -11.83 16.19
CA LEU A 53 22.10 -11.53 15.13
C LEU A 53 21.69 -12.21 13.82
N SER A 54 21.58 -11.40 12.78
CA SER A 54 21.32 -11.86 11.42
C SER A 54 22.55 -12.57 10.85
N ALA A 55 22.34 -13.38 9.81
CA ALA A 55 23.43 -14.05 9.12
C ALA A 55 24.47 -13.06 8.55
N HIS A 56 24.03 -11.87 8.12
CA HIS A 56 24.90 -10.81 7.61
C HIS A 56 25.77 -10.20 8.71
N GLU A 57 25.19 -9.89 9.87
CA GLU A 57 25.93 -9.35 11.02
C GLU A 57 26.95 -10.37 11.55
N LEU A 58 26.55 -11.64 11.67
CA LEU A 58 27.44 -12.72 12.11
C LEU A 58 28.62 -12.87 11.14
N ARG A 59 28.36 -12.82 9.83
CA ARG A 59 29.41 -12.85 8.80
C ARG A 59 30.37 -11.68 8.94
N HIS A 60 29.84 -10.46 9.08
CA HIS A 60 30.65 -9.26 9.27
C HIS A 60 31.52 -9.35 10.53
N GLU A 61 31.02 -9.90 11.65
CA GLU A 61 31.82 -10.13 12.85
C GLU A 61 32.96 -11.14 12.64
N ILE A 62 32.72 -12.22 11.91
CA ILE A 62 33.76 -13.22 11.63
C ILE A 62 34.84 -12.62 10.74
N GLU A 63 34.45 -11.94 9.68
CA GLU A 63 35.37 -11.30 8.74
C GLU A 63 36.21 -10.22 9.44
N THR A 64 35.61 -9.36 10.26
CA THR A 64 36.35 -8.33 11.02
C THR A 64 37.34 -8.94 12.01
N LYS A 65 36.96 -10.01 12.71
CA LYS A 65 37.87 -10.79 13.58
C LYS A 65 39.02 -11.38 12.77
N ASN A 66 38.73 -12.00 11.63
CA ASN A 66 39.75 -12.59 10.75
C ASN A 66 40.74 -11.54 10.23
N ILE A 67 40.25 -10.40 9.75
CA ILE A 67 41.09 -9.28 9.28
C ILE A 67 41.98 -8.77 10.42
N SER A 68 41.44 -8.58 11.62
CA SER A 68 42.22 -8.13 12.78
C SER A 68 43.32 -9.13 13.20
N ASN A 69 43.02 -10.43 13.11
CA ASN A 69 43.97 -11.50 13.39
C ASN A 69 45.06 -11.60 12.32
N ALA A 70 44.69 -11.45 11.04
CA ALA A 70 45.65 -11.42 9.93
C ALA A 70 46.63 -10.25 10.04
N LEU A 71 46.13 -9.05 10.39
CA LEU A 71 46.96 -7.87 10.62
C LEU A 71 47.94 -8.02 11.80
N SER A 72 47.55 -8.74 12.85
CA SER A 72 48.38 -8.89 14.06
C SER A 72 49.35 -10.08 14.02
N LYS A 73 48.97 -11.20 13.39
CA LYS A 73 49.76 -12.44 13.38
C LYS A 73 50.43 -12.76 12.04
N GLY A 74 50.14 -12.00 10.98
CA GLY A 74 50.77 -12.16 9.66
C GLY A 74 50.47 -13.47 8.93
N VAL A 75 49.53 -14.28 9.43
CA VAL A 75 49.18 -15.59 8.88
C VAL A 75 47.67 -15.67 8.63
N SER A 76 47.26 -15.73 7.36
CA SER A 76 45.88 -15.99 6.93
C SER A 76 45.65 -17.50 6.84
N THR A 77 45.08 -18.09 7.88
CA THR A 77 44.76 -19.53 7.95
C THR A 77 43.27 -19.77 7.79
N ASN A 78 42.63 -19.22 6.75
CA ASN A 78 41.24 -19.54 6.43
C ASN A 78 41.05 -19.83 4.94
N THR A 79 40.87 -21.11 4.62
CA THR A 79 40.69 -21.67 3.26
C THR A 79 39.26 -21.51 2.72
N GLN A 80 38.38 -20.81 3.44
CA GLN A 80 36.95 -20.64 3.13
C GLN A 80 36.52 -19.16 3.14
N GLU A 81 37.43 -18.24 2.83
CA GLU A 81 37.09 -16.82 2.74
C GLU A 81 36.29 -16.55 1.46
N SER A 82 35.09 -15.99 1.61
CA SER A 82 34.32 -15.47 0.48
C SER A 82 35.10 -14.33 -0.18
N LEU A 83 35.16 -14.31 -1.51
CA LEU A 83 35.89 -13.30 -2.28
C LEU A 83 35.44 -11.85 -2.03
N ILE A 84 34.22 -11.65 -1.56
CA ILE A 84 33.62 -10.34 -1.33
C ILE A 84 33.28 -10.23 0.15
N THR A 85 33.77 -9.20 0.83
CA THR A 85 33.50 -8.93 2.25
C THR A 85 32.04 -8.47 2.44
N ALA A 86 31.43 -8.73 3.61
CA ALA A 86 30.11 -8.21 3.98
C ALA A 86 30.02 -6.69 3.79
N ARG A 87 31.08 -5.95 4.15
CA ARG A 87 31.16 -4.50 3.92
C ARG A 87 31.19 -4.12 2.44
N GLU A 88 31.85 -4.91 1.59
CA GLU A 88 31.85 -4.67 0.15
C GLU A 88 30.47 -4.92 -0.44
N THR A 89 29.73 -5.92 0.07
CA THR A 89 28.33 -6.13 -0.34
C THR A 89 27.42 -4.96 0.03
N GLU A 90 27.62 -4.33 1.20
CA GLU A 90 26.87 -3.11 1.59
C GLU A 90 27.15 -1.97 0.62
N LEU A 91 28.42 -1.73 0.28
CA LEU A 91 28.79 -0.70 -0.70
C LEU A 91 28.18 -0.97 -2.07
N MET A 92 28.13 -2.23 -2.52
CA MET A 92 27.46 -2.58 -3.77
C MET A 92 25.95 -2.25 -3.72
N TRP A 93 25.28 -2.55 -2.61
CA TRP A 93 23.86 -2.22 -2.43
C TRP A 93 23.60 -0.73 -2.38
N GLU A 94 24.48 0.06 -1.74
CA GLU A 94 24.41 1.51 -1.73
C GLU A 94 24.54 2.09 -3.14
N LEU A 95 25.54 1.62 -3.90
CA LEU A 95 25.74 2.03 -5.30
C LEU A 95 24.53 1.69 -6.19
N ASP A 96 23.91 0.54 -5.97
CA ASP A 96 22.72 0.15 -6.74
C ASP A 96 21.47 0.94 -6.31
N ALA A 97 21.34 1.28 -5.03
CA ALA A 97 20.29 2.14 -4.52
C ALA A 97 20.40 3.58 -5.07
N GLU A 98 21.61 4.12 -5.20
CA GLU A 98 21.85 5.45 -5.79
C GLU A 98 21.50 5.51 -7.28
N LYS A 99 21.75 4.42 -8.03
CA LYS A 99 21.36 4.33 -9.44
C LYS A 99 19.84 4.33 -9.62
N TYR A 100 19.11 3.80 -8.64
CA TYR A 100 17.66 3.66 -8.72
C TYR A 100 16.94 4.96 -8.33
N LYS A 101 16.17 5.52 -9.26
CA LYS A 101 15.32 6.69 -9.01
C LYS A 101 13.85 6.26 -8.97
N PRO A 102 13.21 6.22 -7.78
CA PRO A 102 11.80 5.87 -7.69
C PRO A 102 10.93 6.92 -8.39
N ALA A 103 9.80 6.48 -8.95
CA ALA A 103 8.83 7.39 -9.54
C ALA A 103 8.20 8.31 -8.47
N GLU A 104 7.90 9.55 -8.85
CA GLU A 104 7.30 10.51 -7.95
C GLU A 104 5.90 10.05 -7.51
N ARG A 105 5.61 10.15 -6.21
CA ARG A 105 4.31 9.78 -5.64
C ARG A 105 3.20 10.73 -6.11
N LEU A 106 3.52 12.01 -6.29
CA LEU A 106 2.63 13.03 -6.80
C LEU A 106 2.87 13.14 -8.31
N THR A 107 1.83 12.92 -9.12
CA THR A 107 1.93 13.15 -10.56
C THR A 107 1.56 14.59 -10.88
N ALA A 108 2.06 15.16 -11.99
CA ALA A 108 1.73 16.54 -12.41
C ALA A 108 0.22 16.82 -12.40
N PHE A 109 -0.58 15.81 -12.73
CA PHE A 109 -2.04 15.84 -12.68
C PHE A 109 -2.61 16.20 -11.30
N CYS A 110 -1.93 15.85 -10.22
CA CYS A 110 -2.29 16.19 -8.84
C CYS A 110 -2.20 17.70 -8.57
N ILE A 111 -1.29 18.42 -9.22
CA ILE A 111 -1.07 19.85 -8.97
C ILE A 111 -2.17 20.69 -9.65
N TYR A 112 -2.58 20.31 -10.87
CA TYR A 112 -3.48 21.14 -11.68
C TYR A 112 -4.98 20.90 -11.44
N ASN A 113 -5.41 19.72 -10.99
CA ASN A 113 -6.83 19.40 -10.84
C ASN A 113 -7.13 18.52 -9.60
N PRO A 114 -7.41 19.12 -8.43
CA PRO A 114 -7.63 18.36 -7.20
C PRO A 114 -8.92 17.49 -7.21
N PHE A 115 -9.85 17.75 -8.14
CA PHE A 115 -11.15 17.06 -8.19
C PHE A 115 -11.17 15.76 -9.00
N LYS A 116 -10.24 15.56 -9.95
CA LYS A 116 -10.18 14.34 -10.77
C LYS A 116 -9.16 13.32 -10.24
N PHE A 117 -8.82 13.40 -8.96
CA PHE A 117 -7.65 12.78 -8.33
C PHE A 117 -7.69 11.23 -8.28
N LEU A 118 -7.21 10.56 -9.34
CA LEU A 118 -7.36 9.11 -9.54
C LEU A 118 -6.44 8.21 -8.69
N ASN A 119 -5.35 8.73 -8.10
CA ASN A 119 -4.28 7.87 -7.56
C ASN A 119 -4.19 7.77 -6.02
N LEU A 120 -4.64 8.78 -5.28
CA LEU A 120 -4.44 8.89 -3.82
C LEU A 120 -5.72 8.74 -2.99
N LYS A 121 -6.90 8.69 -3.63
CA LYS A 121 -8.18 8.55 -2.93
C LYS A 121 -9.02 7.49 -3.62
N SER A 122 -9.79 6.74 -2.84
CA SER A 122 -10.79 5.84 -3.41
C SER A 122 -11.86 6.69 -4.06
N LEU A 123 -11.92 6.68 -5.39
CA LEU A 123 -12.88 7.49 -6.13
C LEU A 123 -14.20 6.73 -6.31
N LEU A 124 -15.30 7.45 -6.14
CA LEU A 124 -16.61 7.04 -6.61
C LEU A 124 -16.88 7.83 -7.91
N VAL A 125 -17.23 7.13 -8.99
CA VAL A 125 -17.60 7.80 -10.25
C VAL A 125 -19.03 8.31 -10.13
N PHE A 126 -19.23 9.61 -10.35
CA PHE A 126 -20.55 10.24 -10.41
C PHE A 126 -20.86 10.65 -11.86
N TYR A 127 -22.00 10.21 -12.39
CA TYR A 127 -22.52 10.67 -13.68
C TYR A 127 -23.46 11.85 -13.46
N TYR A 128 -23.26 12.92 -14.23
CA TYR A 128 -24.05 14.15 -14.11
C TYR A 128 -25.22 14.14 -15.11
N CYS A 129 -26.45 14.03 -14.60
CA CYS A 129 -27.67 14.21 -15.39
C CYS A 129 -28.57 15.24 -14.68
N GLY A 130 -28.18 16.52 -14.77
CA GLY A 130 -29.03 17.67 -14.41
C GLY A 130 -29.33 17.95 -12.93
N ILE A 131 -29.18 16.98 -12.02
CA ILE A 131 -29.48 17.14 -10.58
C ILE A 131 -28.30 16.57 -9.76
N TRP A 132 -27.73 17.38 -8.86
CA TRP A 132 -26.82 16.89 -7.80
C TRP A 132 -27.66 16.16 -6.75
N SER A 133 -28.03 14.90 -7.01
CA SER A 133 -28.67 14.09 -5.97
C SER A 133 -27.63 13.71 -4.93
N PHE A 134 -27.57 14.49 -3.84
CA PHE A 134 -26.86 14.13 -2.63
C PHE A 134 -27.60 12.99 -1.95
N HIS A 135 -27.02 11.80 -1.99
CA HIS A 135 -27.27 10.79 -0.96
C HIS A 135 -26.00 10.64 -0.15
N ILE A 136 -26.07 11.08 1.11
CA ILE A 136 -25.03 10.87 2.12
C ILE A 136 -24.81 9.35 2.23
N CYS A 137 -23.74 8.87 1.60
CA CYS A 137 -23.25 7.52 1.81
C CYS A 137 -22.31 7.60 3.01
N VAL A 138 -22.88 7.40 4.20
CA VAL A 138 -22.13 7.29 5.45
C VAL A 138 -21.06 6.22 5.27
N LYS A 139 -19.81 6.58 5.59
CA LYS A 139 -18.67 5.66 5.66
C LYS A 139 -19.05 4.46 6.53
N PHE A 140 -19.34 3.32 5.91
CA PHE A 140 -19.32 2.03 6.57
C PHE A 140 -18.16 1.24 5.99
N GLN A 141 -17.14 1.03 6.82
CA GLN A 141 -16.04 0.14 6.52
C GLN A 141 -16.58 -1.26 6.22
N GLN A 142 -15.99 -1.89 5.20
CA GLN A 142 -16.04 -3.32 4.91
C GLN A 142 -17.44 -3.93 4.91
N ILE A 143 -18.08 -3.97 3.74
CA ILE A 143 -18.83 -5.12 3.20
C ILE A 143 -19.28 -4.69 1.79
N LEU A 144 -19.15 -5.61 0.84
CA LEU A 144 -19.60 -5.47 -0.53
C LEU A 144 -21.14 -5.51 -0.53
N LEU A 145 -21.79 -4.37 -0.27
CA LEU A 145 -23.25 -4.24 -0.37
C LEU A 145 -23.59 -3.60 -1.72
N ILE A 146 -24.23 -4.37 -2.61
CA ILE A 146 -24.95 -3.85 -3.76
C ILE A 146 -26.24 -3.23 -3.22
N THR A 147 -26.19 -1.96 -2.85
CA THR A 147 -27.37 -1.25 -2.36
C THR A 147 -28.25 -0.86 -3.56
N ILE A 148 -29.29 -1.65 -3.82
CA ILE A 148 -30.35 -1.28 -4.76
C ILE A 148 -31.23 -0.24 -4.08
N ILE A 149 -31.02 1.04 -4.41
CA ILE A 149 -31.87 2.13 -3.90
C ILE A 149 -33.04 2.31 -4.85
N VAL A 150 -34.23 1.91 -4.41
CA VAL A 150 -35.50 2.12 -5.13
C VAL A 150 -36.07 3.47 -4.70
N TYR A 151 -36.09 4.46 -5.60
CA TYR A 151 -36.87 5.67 -5.39
C TYR A 151 -38.23 5.56 -6.10
N GLY A 152 -39.31 5.67 -5.33
CA GLY A 152 -40.60 6.20 -5.76
C GLY A 152 -40.91 7.40 -4.86
N ARG A 153 -41.55 8.49 -5.28
CA ARG A 153 -42.56 8.69 -6.32
C ARG A 153 -42.60 10.17 -6.72
N LEU A 154 -42.91 10.45 -7.99
CA LEU A 154 -43.19 11.77 -8.54
C LEU A 154 -44.38 12.46 -7.85
N ARG A 155 -44.26 13.77 -7.63
CA ARG A 155 -45.21 14.76 -8.17
C ARG A 155 -44.50 16.04 -8.52
#